data_AF-A0A494Z728-F1
#
_entry.id   AF-A0A494Z728-F1
#
_cell.length_a   1.000
_cell.length_b   1.000
_cell.length_c   1.000
_cell.angle_alpha   90.00
_cell.angle_beta   90.00
_cell.angle_gamma   90.00
#
_symmetry.space_group_name_H-M   'P 1'
#
loop_
_entity.id
_entity.type
_entity.pdbx_description
1 polymer ?
#
loop_
_entity_poly.entity_id
_entity_poly.type
_entity_poly.pdbx_seq_one_letter_code
_entity_poly.pdbx_strand_id
1 'polypeptide(L)' 'MKKIEWFLAVILIVIGLVCLTICATMWGSGSIRYYVTTFMHICFWIGFPGLVIGALYVIILIGRKK' A
#
# COMPACT_ATOMS: atom_id res chain seq x y z
N MET A 1 -2.12 20.44 -6.09
CA MET A 1 -2.22 18.99 -5.86
C MET A 1 -2.26 18.29 -7.19
N LYS A 2 -1.20 17.62 -7.61
CA LYS A 2 -1.27 16.84 -8.85
C LYS A 2 -2.21 15.66 -8.59
N LYS A 3 -3.18 15.43 -9.47
CA LYS A 3 -4.16 14.32 -9.37
C LYS A 3 -3.50 12.97 -9.08
N ILE A 4 -2.28 12.81 -9.57
CA ILE A 4 -1.38 11.67 -9.40
C ILE A 4 -1.04 11.41 -7.92
N GLU A 5 -0.78 12.45 -7.12
CA GLU A 5 -0.44 12.34 -5.69
C GLU A 5 -1.65 11.87 -4.88
N TRP A 6 -2.83 12.39 -5.23
CA TRP A 6 -4.08 11.98 -4.61
C TRP A 6 -4.45 10.53 -4.97
N PHE A 7 -4.29 10.16 -6.24
CA PHE A 7 -4.48 8.77 -6.68
C PHE A 7 -3.58 7.81 -5.91
N LEU A 8 -2.29 8.13 -5.76
CA LEU A 8 -1.35 7.27 -5.05
C LEU A 8 -1.75 7.02 -3.59
N ALA A 9 -2.19 8.06 -2.89
CA ALA A 9 -2.66 7.95 -1.51
C ALA A 9 -3.94 7.09 -1.40
N VAL A 10 -4.90 7.28 -2.31
CA VAL A 10 -6.15 6.50 -2.33
C VAL A 10 -5.87 5.03 -2.57
N ILE A 11 -5.01 4.69 -3.53
CA ILE A 11 -4.68 3.29 -3.83
C ILE A 11 -4.00 2.63 -2.62
N LEU A 12 -3.09 3.34 -1.93
CA LEU A 12 -2.40 2.85 -0.75
C LEU A 12 -3.38 2.55 0.41
N ILE A 13 -4.37 3.43 0.62
CA ILE A 13 -5.42 3.25 1.63
C ILE A 13 -6.31 2.05 1.29
N VAL A 14 -6.71 1.89 0.03
CA VAL A 14 -7.56 0.77 -0.42
C VAL A 14 -6.84 -0.56 -0.24
N ILE A 15 -5.55 -0.64 -0.58
CA ILE A 15 -4.74 -1.86 -0.40
C ILE A 15 -4.67 -2.23 1.09
N GLY A 16 -4.40 -1.27 1.96
CA GLY A 16 -4.39 -1.50 3.42
C GLY A 16 -5.74 -1.96 3.96
N LEU A 17 -6.83 -1.35 3.50
CA LEU A 17 -8.19 -1.69 3.92
C LEU A 17 -8.60 -3.10 3.47
N VAL A 18 -8.23 -3.50 2.25
CA VAL A 18 -8.45 -4.85 1.74
C VAL A 18 -7.64 -5.86 2.54
N CYS A 19 -6.34 -5.63 2.78
CA CYS A 19 -5.51 -6.50 3.63
C CYS A 19 -6.13 -6.65 5.05
N LEU A 20 -6.63 -5.57 5.65
CA LEU A 20 -7.26 -5.60 6.98
C LEU A 20 -8.59 -6.37 6.99
N THR A 21 -9.42 -6.18 5.96
CA THR A 21 -10.71 -6.86 5.83
C THR A 21 -10.52 -8.37 5.71
N ILE A 22 -9.53 -8.82 4.94
CA ILE A 22 -9.25 -10.25 4.75
C ILE A 22 -8.73 -10.88 6.05
N CYS A 23 -7.93 -10.15 6.83
CA CYS A 23 -7.51 -10.59 8.17
C CYS A 23 -8.71 -10.75 9.12
N ALA A 24 -9.65 -9.80 9.09
CA ALA A 24 -10.82 -9.81 9.97
C ALA A 24 -11.83 -10.91 9.60
N THR A 25 -12.09 -11.14 8.31
CA THR A 25 -13.07 -12.13 7.86
C THR A 25 -12.61 -13.58 8.04
N MET A 26 -11.29 -13.83 8.01
CA MET A 26 -10.74 -15.19 8.09
C MET A 26 -10.23 -15.59 9.47
N TRP A 27 -10.31 -14.71 10.48
CA TRP A 27 -10.05 -15.08 11.87
C TRP A 27 -10.99 -16.20 12.37
N GLY A 28 -12.11 -16.43 11.69
CA GLY A 28 -13.03 -17.55 11.93
C GLY A 28 -12.68 -18.88 11.24
N SER A 29 -11.68 -18.95 10.34
CA SER A 29 -11.50 -20.08 9.42
C SER A 29 -10.06 -20.62 9.39
N GLY A 30 -9.56 -21.12 10.53
CA GLY A 30 -8.63 -22.27 10.71
C GLY A 30 -7.27 -22.38 9.98
N SER A 31 -6.98 -21.69 8.88
CA SER A 31 -5.79 -21.93 8.02
C SER A 31 -4.98 -20.64 7.74
N ILE A 32 -4.78 -19.87 8.81
CA ILE A 32 -4.26 -18.48 8.84
C ILE A 32 -2.77 -18.34 8.53
N ARG A 33 -1.92 -19.32 8.87
CA ARG A 33 -0.48 -19.05 9.01
C ARG A 33 0.30 -18.94 7.69
N TYR A 34 -0.03 -19.77 6.70
CA TYR A 34 0.65 -19.75 5.38
C TYR A 34 0.11 -18.64 4.47
N TYR A 35 -1.14 -18.22 4.72
CA TYR A 35 -1.81 -17.21 3.92
C TYR A 35 -1.46 -15.80 4.37
N VAL A 36 -1.32 -15.56 5.68
CA VAL A 36 -0.86 -14.26 6.23
C VAL A 36 0.57 -13.91 5.78
N THR A 37 1.46 -14.90 5.70
CA THR A 37 2.84 -14.67 5.23
C THR A 37 2.88 -14.27 3.77
N THR A 38 2.12 -14.97 2.91
CA THR A 38 1.98 -14.61 1.50
C THR A 38 1.32 -13.24 1.34
N PHE A 39 0.24 -12.95 2.07
CA PHE A 39 -0.45 -11.66 1.98
C PHE A 39 0.41 -10.50 2.46
N MET A 40 1.08 -10.60 3.60
CA MET A 40 2.01 -9.57 4.06
C MET A 40 3.11 -9.34 3.04
N HIS A 41 3.64 -10.42 2.46
CA HIS A 41 4.67 -10.34 1.44
C HIS A 41 4.17 -9.56 0.21
N ILE A 42 2.97 -9.85 -0.30
CA ILE A 42 2.42 -9.13 -1.46
C ILE A 42 2.06 -7.68 -1.10
N CYS A 43 1.45 -7.44 0.07
CA CYS A 43 1.01 -6.12 0.53
C CYS A 43 2.23 -5.19 0.74
N PHE A 44 3.33 -5.71 1.30
CA PHE A 44 4.60 -4.98 1.38
C PHE A 44 5.29 -4.84 0.02
N TRP A 45 5.29 -5.87 -0.82
CA TRP A 45 5.96 -5.84 -2.12
C TRP A 45 5.29 -4.87 -3.09
N ILE A 46 3.97 -4.69 -3.04
CA ILE A 46 3.25 -3.72 -3.88
C ILE A 46 3.20 -2.33 -3.26
N GLY A 47 3.16 -2.25 -1.92
CA GLY A 47 3.22 -0.98 -1.20
C GLY A 47 4.57 -0.28 -1.38
N PHE A 48 5.68 -1.02 -1.38
CA PHE A 48 7.04 -0.48 -1.50
C PHE A 48 7.31 0.29 -2.81
N PRO A 49 7.09 -0.25 -4.01
CA PRO A 49 7.31 0.47 -5.26
C PRO A 49 6.37 1.66 -5.40
N GLY A 50 5.11 1.54 -4.97
CA GLY A 50 4.17 2.66 -4.95
C GLY A 50 4.66 3.80 -4.06
N LEU A 51 5.08 3.49 -2.83
CA LEU A 51 5.60 4.46 -1.87
C LEU A 51 6.90 5.12 -2.37
N VAL A 52 7.82 4.33 -2.94
CA VAL A 52 9.11 4.82 -3.47
C VAL A 52 8.90 5.77 -4.65
N ILE A 53 8.02 5.43 -5.60
CA ILE A 53 7.71 6.30 -6.75
C ILE A 53 7.05 7.59 -6.28
N GLY A 54 6.11 7.50 -5.33
CA GLY A 54 5.47 8.67 -4.73
C GLY A 54 6.45 9.60 -4.03
N ALA A 55 7.30 9.04 -3.18
CA ALA A 55 8.31 9.79 -2.43
C ALA A 55 9.33 10.46 -3.37
N LEU A 56 9.84 9.74 -4.37
CA LEU A 56 10.73 10.30 -5.40
C LEU A 56 10.09 11.47 -6.14
N TYR A 57 8.82 11.32 -6.51
CA TYR A 57 8.10 12.37 -7.24
C TYR A 57 7.91 13.64 -6.38
N VAL A 58 7.60 13.48 -5.10
CA VAL A 58 7.47 14.58 -4.14
C VAL A 58 8.82 15.27 -3.90
N ILE A 59 9.90 14.51 -3.73
CA ILE A 59 11.26 15.05 -3.55
C ILE A 59 11.69 15.87 -4.77
N ILE A 60 11.47 15.35 -5.98
CA ILE A 60 11.79 16.08 -7.23
C ILE A 60 10.96 17.36 -7.34
N LEU A 61 9.68 17.32 -6.98
CA LEU A 61 8.81 18.49 -7.02
C LEU A 61 9.20 19.57 -6.02
N ILE A 62 9.61 19.17 -4.81
CA ILE A 62 10.11 20.07 -3.78
C ILE A 62 11.44 20.71 -4.21
N GLY A 63 12.35 19.92 -4.81
CA GLY A 63 13.63 20.42 -5.33
C GLY A 63 13.48 21.41 -6.49
N ARG A 64 12.42 21.29 -7.29
CA ARG A 64 12.11 22.21 -8.41
C ARG A 64 11.48 23.55 -8.00
N LYS A 65 11.08 23.69 -6.73
CA LYS A 65 10.51 24.93 -6.17
C LYS A 65 11.51 25.75 -5.34
N LYS A 66 12.78 25.35 -5.30
CA LYS A 66 13.90 26.14 -4.78
C LYS A 66 14.69 26.74 -5.94
#